data_AF-A0A0T6UW81-F1
#
_entry.id   AF-A0A0T6UW81-F1
#
_cell.length_a   1.000
_cell.length_b   1.000
_cell.length_c   1.000
_cell.angle_alpha   90.00
_cell.angle_beta   90.00
_cell.angle_gamma   90.00
#
_symmetry.space_group_name_H-M   'P 1'
#
loop_
_entity.id
_entity.type
_entity.pdbx_description
1 polymer ?
#
loop_
_entity_poly.entity_id
_entity_poly.type
_entity_poly.pdbx_seq_one_letter_code
_entity_poly.pdbx_strand_id
1 'polypeptide(L)'
;MFFIFSFKVKWYLLTKKDIDVYMPHPANIFTNYLFFVQRNGKRCFIYEDGLLNYYDAELVYEPVSLTKRVFALFCLHPYKKYAGHLAGYDAGSYDGAFLSMPELAVRKESLGRLWRLEFVAPQLNYDEKIILFLDQNTNGRMTESERFQCLEKMYLQYPPAEYKYYYKPHHDFNEGVIPGMTKLDAESAEIPAEMLVMTLRPKRVMSFYSSALINIKRCHSEIESISIAGNKVDLIVSGEKIFLDDFFKRFDIKCL
;
A
#
# COMPACT_ATOMS: atom_id res chain seq x y z
N MET A 1 10.82 23.67 -11.93
CA MET A 1 11.15 22.24 -12.06
C MET A 1 10.04 21.42 -12.72
N PHE A 2 8.78 21.54 -12.28
CA PHE A 2 7.62 20.81 -12.82
C PHE A 2 7.46 20.91 -14.35
N PHE A 3 7.39 22.12 -14.93
CA PHE A 3 7.22 22.30 -16.38
C PHE A 3 8.34 21.68 -17.22
N ILE A 4 9.58 21.74 -16.74
CA ILE A 4 10.73 21.14 -17.43
C ILE A 4 10.60 19.62 -17.45
N PHE A 5 10.19 19.02 -16.33
CA PHE A 5 9.92 17.59 -16.25
C PHE A 5 8.77 17.19 -17.17
N SER A 6 7.64 17.91 -17.13
CA SER A 6 6.48 17.71 -17.99
C SER A 6 6.85 17.73 -19.48
N PHE A 7 7.59 18.75 -19.90
CA PHE A 7 8.06 18.87 -21.28
C PHE A 7 8.99 17.72 -21.67
N LYS A 8 9.92 17.33 -20.79
CA LYS A 8 10.83 16.20 -21.04
C LYS A 8 10.07 14.89 -21.22
N VAL A 9 9.10 14.59 -20.35
CA VAL A 9 8.26 13.38 -20.45
C VAL A 9 7.53 13.36 -21.80
N LYS A 10 6.85 14.46 -22.15
CA LYS A 10 6.14 14.56 -23.43
C LYS A 10 7.07 14.43 -24.64
N TRP A 11 8.23 15.10 -24.59
CA TRP A 11 9.26 14.99 -25.63
C TRP A 11 9.70 13.55 -25.82
N TYR A 12 10.00 12.83 -24.73
CA TYR A 12 10.40 11.43 -24.79
C TYR A 12 9.33 10.52 -25.41
N LEU A 13 8.07 10.69 -25.05
CA LEU A 13 6.94 9.94 -25.62
C LEU A 13 6.71 10.21 -27.12
N LEU A 14 7.04 11.41 -27.59
CA LEU A 14 6.91 11.80 -29.01
C LEU A 14 8.13 11.39 -29.85
N THR A 15 9.29 11.25 -29.24
CA THR A 15 10.51 10.85 -29.96
C THR A 15 10.49 9.35 -30.29
N LYS A 16 11.23 8.95 -31.33
CA LYS A 16 11.45 7.54 -31.69
C LYS A 16 12.44 6.80 -30.76
N LYS A 17 12.81 7.38 -29.61
CA LYS A 17 13.72 6.74 -28.66
C LYS A 17 13.07 5.52 -28.03
N ASP A 18 13.83 4.45 -27.84
CA ASP A 18 13.34 3.29 -27.11
C ASP A 18 13.36 3.59 -25.61
N ILE A 19 12.18 3.62 -24.99
CA ILE A 19 11.98 4.03 -23.60
C ILE A 19 10.90 3.13 -23.01
N ASP A 20 11.21 2.59 -21.84
CA ASP A 20 10.28 1.84 -21.02
C ASP A 20 9.66 2.76 -19.96
N VAL A 21 8.35 2.68 -19.80
CA VAL A 21 7.61 3.47 -18.80
C VAL A 21 7.19 2.56 -17.67
N TYR A 22 7.61 2.86 -16.44
CA TYR A 22 7.23 2.14 -15.23
C TYR A 22 6.28 3.00 -14.41
N MET A 23 5.12 2.46 -14.03
CA MET A 23 4.09 3.22 -13.32
C MET A 23 3.36 2.40 -12.26
N PRO A 24 2.99 2.99 -11.10
CA PRO A 24 2.38 2.26 -10.00
C PRO A 24 0.85 2.14 -10.15
N HIS A 25 0.16 3.28 -10.19
CA HIS A 25 -1.30 3.38 -10.37
C HIS A 25 -1.67 4.82 -10.83
N PRO A 26 -2.86 5.04 -11.44
CA PRO A 26 -3.23 6.32 -12.06
C PRO A 26 -3.78 7.39 -11.09
N ALA A 27 -3.41 7.41 -9.80
CA ALA A 27 -4.01 8.35 -8.84
C ALA A 27 -3.51 9.79 -8.93
N ASN A 28 -2.32 10.04 -9.46
CA ASN A 28 -1.78 11.39 -9.64
C ASN A 28 -1.82 11.81 -11.12
N ILE A 29 -1.64 13.10 -11.39
CA ILE A 29 -1.75 13.67 -12.75
C ILE A 29 -0.79 13.00 -13.74
N PHE A 30 0.46 12.78 -13.35
CA PHE A 30 1.47 12.26 -14.27
C PHE A 30 1.24 10.79 -14.57
N THR A 31 1.00 9.98 -13.55
CA THR A 31 0.71 8.56 -13.77
C THR A 31 -0.59 8.43 -14.55
N ASN A 32 -1.67 9.14 -14.18
CA ASN A 32 -2.90 9.18 -14.96
C ASN A 32 -2.64 9.50 -16.45
N TYR A 33 -1.89 10.56 -16.76
CA TYR A 33 -1.55 10.89 -18.14
C TYR A 33 -0.83 9.73 -18.86
N LEU A 34 0.16 9.10 -18.22
CA LEU A 34 0.93 7.99 -18.79
C LEU A 34 0.07 6.73 -19.03
N PHE A 35 -0.93 6.49 -18.18
CA PHE A 35 -1.88 5.40 -18.38
C PHE A 35 -2.71 5.59 -19.66
N PHE A 36 -3.07 6.82 -20.01
CA PHE A 36 -4.06 7.12 -21.05
C PHE A 36 -3.53 7.79 -22.32
N VAL A 37 -2.26 8.20 -22.35
CA VAL A 37 -1.63 8.77 -23.55
C VAL A 37 -1.36 7.70 -24.59
N GLN A 38 -1.39 8.06 -25.87
CA GLN A 38 -0.89 7.20 -26.93
C GLN A 38 0.62 6.96 -26.75
N ARG A 39 0.99 5.69 -26.60
CA ARG A 39 2.35 5.28 -26.21
C ARG A 39 3.34 5.22 -27.38
N ASN A 40 2.92 5.44 -28.63
CA ASN A 40 3.81 5.46 -29.82
C ASN A 40 4.84 4.31 -29.88
N GLY A 41 4.41 3.09 -29.51
CA GLY A 41 5.26 1.91 -29.48
C GLY A 41 6.20 1.80 -28.27
N LYS A 42 6.08 2.66 -27.25
CA LYS A 42 6.80 2.51 -25.98
C LYS A 42 6.20 1.36 -25.17
N ARG A 43 7.08 0.62 -24.51
CA ARG A 43 6.66 -0.41 -23.56
C ARG A 43 6.24 0.21 -22.24
N CYS A 44 5.26 -0.40 -21.61
CA CYS A 44 4.70 0.05 -20.35
C CYS A 44 4.63 -1.10 -19.36
N PHE A 45 5.20 -0.86 -18.20
CA PHE A 45 5.27 -1.79 -17.10
C PHE A 45 4.53 -1.21 -15.89
N ILE A 46 3.76 -2.07 -15.24
CA ILE A 46 3.22 -1.78 -13.92
C ILE A 46 4.24 -2.23 -12.88
N TYR A 47 4.39 -1.47 -11.80
CA TYR A 47 4.99 -2.00 -10.58
C TYR A 47 4.01 -1.88 -9.42
N GLU A 48 4.12 -2.80 -8.48
CA GLU A 48 3.23 -2.89 -7.35
C GLU A 48 3.19 -1.63 -6.49
N ASP A 49 1.96 -1.21 -6.17
CA ASP A 49 1.64 -0.22 -5.14
C ASP A 49 0.70 -0.83 -4.09
N GLY A 50 1.30 -1.48 -3.09
CA GLY A 50 0.60 -2.14 -1.99
C GLY A 50 -0.40 -3.22 -2.43
N LEU A 51 -1.45 -3.41 -1.63
CA LEU A 51 -2.43 -4.49 -1.83
C LEU A 51 -3.40 -4.27 -2.98
N LEU A 52 -3.45 -3.05 -3.52
CA LEU A 52 -4.38 -2.68 -4.59
C LEU A 52 -4.30 -3.60 -5.81
N ASN A 53 -3.23 -4.36 -5.96
CA ASN A 53 -2.95 -5.22 -7.10
C ASN A 53 -3.59 -6.63 -6.97
N TYR A 54 -4.14 -6.97 -5.81
CA TYR A 54 -4.51 -8.36 -5.46
C TYR A 54 -5.96 -8.57 -5.04
N TYR A 55 -6.78 -7.51 -5.06
CA TYR A 55 -8.22 -7.58 -4.83
C TYR A 55 -8.90 -6.57 -5.74
N ASP A 56 -10.16 -6.80 -6.08
CA ASP A 56 -10.96 -5.94 -6.94
C ASP A 56 -11.30 -4.63 -6.20
N ALA A 57 -10.43 -3.64 -6.36
CA ALA A 57 -10.57 -2.34 -5.73
C ALA A 57 -11.05 -1.33 -6.78
N GLU A 58 -12.31 -0.90 -6.71
CA GLU A 58 -12.87 0.06 -7.67
C GLU A 58 -12.59 1.51 -7.27
N LEU A 59 -12.31 2.36 -8.26
CA LEU A 59 -12.19 3.80 -8.05
C LEU A 59 -13.58 4.42 -7.87
N VAL A 60 -13.98 4.65 -6.61
CA VAL A 60 -15.29 5.22 -6.25
C VAL A 60 -15.27 6.76 -6.19
N TYR A 61 -14.09 7.39 -6.15
CA TYR A 61 -13.95 8.83 -6.03
C TYR A 61 -12.90 9.40 -6.97
N GLU A 62 -12.90 10.72 -7.12
CA GLU A 62 -12.00 11.45 -7.98
C GLU A 62 -10.77 11.97 -7.19
N PRO A 63 -9.56 11.37 -7.33
CA PRO A 63 -8.42 11.67 -6.45
C PRO A 63 -7.78 13.03 -6.70
N VAL A 64 -7.99 13.61 -7.90
CA VAL A 64 -7.38 14.87 -8.29
C VAL A 64 -8.42 15.99 -8.31
N SER A 65 -8.19 17.03 -7.51
CA SER A 65 -9.04 18.25 -7.45
C SER A 65 -9.14 18.99 -8.78
N LEU A 66 -10.24 19.73 -9.00
CA LEU A 66 -10.47 20.50 -10.23
C LEU A 66 -9.34 21.48 -10.57
N THR A 67 -8.81 22.21 -9.59
CA THR A 67 -7.70 23.17 -9.77
C THR A 67 -6.46 22.49 -10.33
N LYS A 68 -6.07 21.35 -9.75
CA LYS A 68 -4.97 20.50 -10.24
C LYS A 68 -5.21 20.02 -11.68
N ARG A 69 -6.44 19.68 -12.07
CA ARG A 69 -6.77 19.29 -13.46
C ARG A 69 -6.61 20.43 -14.45
N VAL A 70 -7.09 21.62 -14.08
CA VAL A 70 -6.92 22.82 -14.90
C VAL A 70 -5.44 23.13 -15.07
N PHE A 71 -4.65 23.06 -14.00
CA PHE A 71 -3.19 23.21 -14.07
C PHE A 71 -2.53 22.16 -14.97
N ALA A 72 -3.00 20.91 -14.88
CA ALA A 72 -2.50 19.81 -15.70
C ALA A 72 -2.70 20.05 -17.21
N LEU A 73 -3.81 20.70 -17.59
CA LEU A 73 -4.06 21.13 -18.97
C LEU A 73 -3.00 22.11 -19.48
N PHE A 74 -2.67 23.13 -18.69
CA PHE A 74 -1.61 24.10 -19.02
C PHE A 74 -0.22 23.46 -19.08
N CYS A 75 -0.03 22.35 -18.35
CA CYS A 75 1.19 21.58 -18.36
C CYS A 75 1.23 20.49 -19.45
N LEU A 76 0.26 20.47 -20.37
CA LEU A 76 0.16 19.51 -21.47
C LEU A 76 -0.01 18.04 -21.02
N HIS A 77 -0.51 17.83 -19.81
CA HIS A 77 -0.83 16.51 -19.23
C HIS A 77 -2.29 16.47 -18.80
N PRO A 78 -3.25 16.52 -19.74
CA PRO A 78 -4.66 16.53 -19.38
C PRO A 78 -5.00 15.28 -18.55
N TYR A 79 -5.60 15.52 -17.38
CA TYR A 79 -6.11 14.45 -16.53
C TYR A 79 -7.33 13.81 -17.20
N LYS A 80 -7.33 12.49 -17.32
CA LYS A 80 -8.47 11.72 -17.80
C LYS A 80 -9.22 11.10 -16.63
N LYS A 81 -10.52 11.38 -16.55
CA LYS A 81 -11.41 10.64 -15.64
C LYS A 81 -11.45 9.19 -16.07
N TYR A 82 -11.30 8.29 -15.11
CA TYR A 82 -11.27 6.85 -15.30
C TYR A 82 -12.21 6.21 -14.29
N ALA A 83 -12.90 5.17 -14.72
CA ALA A 83 -13.71 4.29 -13.89
C ALA A 83 -13.21 2.86 -14.14
N GLY A 84 -13.08 2.09 -13.07
CA GLY A 84 -12.49 0.75 -13.10
C GLY A 84 -11.56 0.54 -11.91
N HIS A 85 -10.67 -0.43 -12.06
CA HIS A 85 -9.77 -0.89 -11.03
C HIS A 85 -8.74 0.17 -10.61
N LEU A 86 -8.53 0.36 -9.31
CA LEU A 86 -7.67 1.40 -8.71
C LEU A 86 -6.21 1.35 -9.18
N ALA A 87 -5.69 0.15 -9.46
CA ALA A 87 -4.34 -0.01 -10.03
C ALA A 87 -4.26 0.40 -11.52
N GLY A 88 -5.39 0.77 -12.14
CA GLY A 88 -5.47 1.18 -13.54
C GLY A 88 -5.43 0.02 -14.54
N TYR A 89 -5.66 -1.22 -14.08
CA TYR A 89 -5.56 -2.41 -14.93
C TYR A 89 -6.57 -2.45 -16.08
N ASP A 90 -7.70 -1.75 -15.94
CA ASP A 90 -8.71 -1.65 -16.99
C ASP A 90 -8.46 -0.47 -17.96
N ALA A 91 -7.41 0.34 -17.73
CA ALA A 91 -7.08 1.48 -18.58
C ALA A 91 -6.48 1.08 -19.94
N GLY A 92 -5.95 -0.13 -20.07
CA GLY A 92 -5.34 -0.65 -21.28
C GLY A 92 -4.56 -1.94 -21.03
N SER A 93 -3.76 -2.35 -22.02
CA SER A 93 -2.84 -3.48 -21.90
C SER A 93 -1.42 -3.00 -21.61
N TYR A 94 -0.65 -3.84 -20.92
CA TYR A 94 0.72 -3.58 -20.49
C TYR A 94 1.66 -4.66 -21.01
N ASP A 95 2.93 -4.31 -21.17
CA ASP A 95 3.98 -5.22 -21.61
C ASP A 95 4.42 -6.14 -20.47
N GLY A 96 4.22 -5.71 -19.22
CA GLY A 96 4.45 -6.55 -18.07
C GLY A 96 4.15 -5.88 -16.72
N ALA A 97 4.28 -6.65 -15.65
CA ALA A 97 4.12 -6.15 -14.28
C ALA A 97 5.13 -6.76 -13.32
N PHE A 98 5.67 -5.92 -12.43
CA PHE A 98 6.57 -6.29 -11.35
C PHE A 98 5.76 -6.35 -10.06
N LEU A 99 5.35 -7.56 -9.71
CA LEU A 99 4.49 -7.81 -8.58
C LEU A 99 5.18 -8.76 -7.63
N SER A 100 5.00 -8.54 -6.36
CA SER A 100 5.54 -9.44 -5.36
C SER A 100 4.72 -10.73 -5.28
N MET A 101 3.41 -10.71 -5.61
CA MET A 101 2.54 -11.91 -5.67
C MET A 101 1.83 -12.02 -7.02
N PRO A 102 2.57 -12.29 -8.12
CA PRO A 102 2.00 -12.32 -9.46
C PRO A 102 0.86 -13.35 -9.61
N GLU A 103 0.87 -14.43 -8.81
CA GLU A 103 -0.18 -15.43 -8.76
C GLU A 103 -1.51 -14.94 -8.16
N LEU A 104 -1.51 -13.85 -7.39
CA LEU A 104 -2.73 -13.26 -6.83
C LEU A 104 -3.21 -12.01 -7.58
N ALA A 105 -2.46 -11.58 -8.60
CA ALA A 105 -2.77 -10.37 -9.34
C ALA A 105 -4.17 -10.44 -9.95
N VAL A 106 -4.93 -9.36 -9.83
CA VAL A 106 -6.20 -9.21 -10.54
C VAL A 106 -5.95 -8.73 -11.97
N ARG A 107 -6.89 -9.02 -12.89
CA ARG A 107 -6.81 -8.64 -14.32
C ARG A 107 -5.50 -9.06 -15.00
N LYS A 108 -4.98 -10.26 -14.72
CA LYS A 108 -3.70 -10.76 -15.25
C LYS A 108 -3.61 -10.69 -16.77
N GLU A 109 -4.73 -10.84 -17.45
CA GLU A 109 -4.87 -10.76 -18.90
C GLU A 109 -4.42 -9.40 -19.47
N SER A 110 -4.51 -8.31 -18.70
CA SER A 110 -4.05 -6.99 -19.15
C SER A 110 -2.58 -6.73 -18.83
N LEU A 111 -1.96 -7.52 -17.96
CA LEU A 111 -0.64 -7.25 -17.38
C LEU A 111 0.55 -7.80 -18.18
N GLY A 112 0.34 -8.49 -19.30
CA GLY A 112 1.44 -9.01 -20.11
C GLY A 112 2.34 -9.99 -19.34
N ARG A 113 3.66 -9.78 -19.38
CA ARG A 113 4.63 -10.62 -18.66
C ARG A 113 4.69 -10.26 -17.18
N LEU A 114 4.50 -11.24 -16.30
CA LEU A 114 4.60 -11.06 -14.86
C LEU A 114 6.00 -11.42 -14.33
N TRP A 115 6.58 -10.54 -13.53
CA TRP A 115 7.79 -10.80 -12.75
C TRP A 115 7.48 -10.81 -11.28
N ARG A 116 8.02 -11.81 -10.57
CA ARG A 116 7.99 -11.85 -9.11
C ARG A 116 9.09 -10.95 -8.55
N LEU A 117 8.70 -9.99 -7.71
CA LEU A 117 9.64 -9.26 -6.87
C LEU A 117 10.05 -10.13 -5.68
N GLU A 118 11.34 -10.40 -5.56
CA GLU A 118 11.92 -11.08 -4.41
C GLU A 118 12.46 -10.03 -3.43
N PHE A 119 12.07 -10.17 -2.17
CA PHE A 119 12.61 -9.35 -1.08
C PHE A 119 13.58 -10.20 -0.28
N VAL A 120 14.83 -9.74 -0.19
CA VAL A 120 15.85 -10.35 0.67
C VAL A 120 16.15 -9.35 1.77
N ALA A 121 15.62 -9.59 2.95
CA ALA A 121 16.03 -8.86 4.15
C ALA A 121 17.10 -9.66 4.90
N PRO A 122 18.03 -8.99 5.61
CA PRO A 122 18.98 -9.69 6.45
C PRO A 122 18.24 -10.44 7.56
N GLN A 123 18.79 -11.58 7.97
CA GLN A 123 18.39 -12.21 9.23
C GLN A 123 18.73 -11.28 10.38
N LEU A 124 17.77 -11.06 11.28
CA LEU A 124 17.90 -10.17 12.43
C LEU A 124 17.63 -10.98 13.70
N ASN A 125 18.33 -10.61 14.77
CA ASN A 125 17.95 -11.06 16.10
C ASN A 125 16.83 -10.14 16.61
N TYR A 126 15.60 -10.67 16.68
CA TYR A 126 14.42 -9.93 17.10
C TYR A 126 14.25 -9.96 18.62
N ASP A 127 13.80 -8.86 19.20
CA ASP A 127 13.46 -8.76 20.62
C ASP A 127 12.02 -9.24 20.85
N GLU A 128 11.89 -10.36 21.57
CA GLU A 128 10.62 -10.99 21.95
C GLU A 128 9.68 -10.06 22.71
N LYS A 129 10.22 -9.06 23.42
CA LYS A 129 9.43 -8.13 24.25
C LYS A 129 9.03 -6.86 23.52
N ILE A 130 9.50 -6.64 22.29
CA ILE A 130 9.17 -5.42 21.53
C ILE A 130 8.01 -5.69 20.57
N ILE A 131 6.99 -4.84 20.66
CA ILE A 131 5.87 -4.77 19.72
C ILE A 131 5.92 -3.42 19.01
N LEU A 132 5.95 -3.44 17.68
CA LEU A 132 5.72 -2.24 16.87
C LEU A 132 4.25 -2.19 16.45
N PHE A 133 3.54 -1.17 16.93
CA PHE A 133 2.17 -0.88 16.56
C PHE A 133 2.15 0.16 15.43
N LEU A 134 1.55 -0.20 14.30
CA LEU A 134 1.36 0.67 13.14
C LEU A 134 -0.05 1.22 13.19
N ASP A 135 -0.19 2.54 13.36
CA ASP A 135 -1.50 3.16 13.38
C ASP A 135 -2.13 3.19 11.97
N GLN A 136 -3.46 3.22 11.95
CA GLN A 136 -4.27 3.29 10.74
C GLN A 136 -5.53 4.12 11.00
N ASN A 137 -6.01 4.78 9.96
CA ASN A 137 -7.29 5.47 10.04
C ASN A 137 -8.42 4.43 10.01
N THR A 138 -9.08 4.22 11.15
CA THR A 138 -10.18 3.27 11.28
C THR A 138 -11.57 3.87 11.03
N ASN A 139 -11.62 5.15 10.69
CA ASN A 139 -12.89 5.88 10.57
C ASN A 139 -13.78 5.32 9.46
N GLY A 140 -15.07 5.22 9.75
CA GLY A 140 -16.06 4.66 8.83
C GLY A 140 -16.08 3.13 8.75
N ARG A 141 -15.20 2.42 9.48
CA ARG A 141 -15.19 0.95 9.57
C ARG A 141 -15.54 0.42 10.96
N MET A 142 -15.26 1.20 11.99
CA MET A 142 -15.62 0.87 13.37
C MET A 142 -15.86 2.15 14.18
N THR A 143 -16.63 2.01 15.26
CA THR A 143 -16.80 3.03 16.29
C THR A 143 -15.58 3.08 17.22
N GLU A 144 -15.42 4.18 17.97
CA GLU A 144 -14.37 4.31 18.98
C GLU A 144 -14.48 3.23 20.08
N SER A 145 -15.70 2.86 20.47
CA SER A 145 -15.95 1.78 21.43
C SER A 145 -15.47 0.42 20.90
N GLU A 146 -15.76 0.10 19.64
CA GLU A 146 -15.25 -1.12 19.01
C GLU A 146 -13.73 -1.11 18.89
N ARG A 147 -13.13 0.04 18.53
CA ARG A 147 -11.68 0.20 18.50
C ARG A 147 -11.07 -0.08 19.87
N PHE A 148 -11.64 0.49 20.93
CA PHE A 148 -11.18 0.27 22.30
C PHE A 148 -11.29 -1.20 22.71
N GLN A 149 -12.41 -1.87 22.42
CA GLN A 149 -12.56 -3.31 22.69
C GLN A 149 -11.51 -4.16 21.96
N CYS A 150 -11.14 -3.79 20.74
CA CYS A 150 -10.09 -4.47 20.01
C CYS A 150 -8.71 -4.27 20.67
N LEU A 151 -8.41 -3.06 21.15
CA LEU A 151 -7.20 -2.78 21.91
C LEU A 151 -7.16 -3.52 23.24
N GLU A 152 -8.29 -3.61 23.95
CA GLU A 152 -8.39 -4.41 25.18
C GLU A 152 -8.09 -5.88 24.92
N LYS A 153 -8.69 -6.48 23.87
CA LYS A 153 -8.38 -7.86 23.47
C LYS A 153 -6.90 -8.05 23.14
N MET A 154 -6.32 -7.11 22.41
CA MET A 154 -4.88 -7.11 22.10
C MET A 154 -4.05 -7.08 23.38
N TYR A 155 -4.36 -6.20 24.33
CA TYR A 155 -3.63 -6.09 25.60
C TYR A 155 -3.86 -7.26 26.55
N LEU A 156 -5.01 -7.94 26.48
CA LEU A 156 -5.23 -9.19 27.22
C LEU A 156 -4.29 -10.30 26.72
N GLN A 157 -4.05 -10.38 25.41
CA GLN A 157 -3.15 -11.37 24.83
C GLN A 157 -1.67 -10.95 24.93
N TYR A 158 -1.39 -9.65 24.90
CA TYR A 158 -0.06 -9.08 24.96
C TYR A 158 -0.04 -7.94 26.00
N PRO A 159 0.16 -8.24 27.29
CA PRO A 159 0.04 -7.22 28.34
C PRO A 159 1.13 -6.14 28.25
N PRO A 160 0.80 -4.83 28.37
CA PRO A 160 1.80 -3.76 28.42
C PRO A 160 2.81 -3.86 29.57
N ALA A 161 2.52 -4.66 30.60
CA ALA A 161 3.46 -4.96 31.68
C ALA A 161 4.59 -5.91 31.25
N GLU A 162 4.37 -6.72 30.21
CA GLU A 162 5.32 -7.71 29.71
C GLU A 162 6.02 -7.27 28.42
N TYR A 163 5.35 -6.41 27.64
CA TYR A 163 5.81 -5.97 26.33
C TYR A 163 6.02 -4.45 26.26
N LYS A 164 7.05 -4.06 25.53
CA LYS A 164 7.33 -2.66 25.18
C LYS A 164 6.71 -2.32 23.84
N TYR A 165 5.72 -1.43 23.86
CA TYR A 165 5.03 -0.96 22.67
C TYR A 165 5.67 0.31 22.09
N TYR A 166 6.04 0.25 20.82
CA TYR A 166 6.37 1.43 20.01
C TYR A 166 5.21 1.74 19.07
N TYR A 167 4.74 2.98 19.10
CA TYR A 167 3.63 3.44 18.28
C TYR A 167 4.16 4.29 17.12
N LYS A 168 3.91 3.82 15.89
CA LYS A 168 4.18 4.55 14.65
C LYS A 168 2.88 5.19 14.16
N PRO A 169 2.76 6.53 14.16
CA PRO A 169 1.57 7.20 13.65
C PRO A 169 1.42 6.99 12.13
N HIS A 170 0.18 7.06 11.65
CA HIS A 170 -0.09 7.09 10.21
C HIS A 170 0.23 8.48 9.64
N HIS A 171 0.71 8.56 8.40
CA HIS A 171 1.13 9.84 7.79
C HIS A 171 -0.05 10.81 7.61
N ASP A 172 -1.24 10.29 7.30
CA ASP A 172 -2.47 11.08 7.08
C ASP A 172 -3.37 11.19 8.33
N PHE A 173 -2.97 10.60 9.47
CA PHE A 173 -3.86 10.45 10.61
C PHE A 173 -3.10 10.39 11.94
N ASN A 174 -3.47 11.27 12.87
CA ASN A 174 -2.80 11.42 14.16
C ASN A 174 -3.84 11.71 15.25
N GLU A 175 -4.61 10.68 15.64
CA GLU A 175 -5.60 10.76 16.73
C GLU A 175 -4.99 10.71 18.14
N GLY A 176 -3.66 10.80 18.24
CA GLY A 176 -2.94 10.73 19.51
C GLY A 176 -2.46 9.32 19.83
N VAL A 177 -1.57 9.24 20.82
CA VAL A 177 -0.89 7.99 21.19
C VAL A 177 -1.86 7.12 21.98
N ILE A 178 -1.96 5.85 21.61
CA ILE A 178 -2.75 4.88 22.35
C ILE A 178 -2.11 4.69 23.74
N PRO A 179 -2.90 4.77 24.85
CA PRO A 179 -2.37 4.58 26.20
C PRO A 179 -1.59 3.27 26.34
N GLY A 180 -0.44 3.33 27.01
CA GLY A 180 0.47 2.18 27.17
C GLY A 180 1.52 2.04 26.05
N MET A 181 1.49 2.88 25.02
CA MET A 181 2.47 2.86 23.93
C MET A 181 3.41 4.07 23.95
N THR A 182 4.66 3.86 23.51
CA THR A 182 5.64 4.93 23.33
C THR A 182 5.61 5.41 21.89
N LYS A 183 5.22 6.67 21.66
CA LYS A 183 5.30 7.28 20.32
C LYS A 183 6.75 7.38 19.88
N LEU A 184 7.01 7.03 18.63
CA LEU A 184 8.32 7.22 18.02
C LEU A 184 8.65 8.72 17.86
N ASP A 185 9.93 9.04 17.90
CA ASP A 185 10.42 10.38 17.52
C ASP A 185 10.08 10.70 16.05
N ALA A 186 10.17 11.98 15.70
CA ALA A 186 9.76 12.47 14.39
C ALA A 186 10.54 11.81 13.23
N GLU A 187 11.85 11.63 13.40
CA GLU A 187 12.71 11.01 12.38
C GLU A 187 12.31 9.54 12.14
N SER A 188 12.16 8.77 13.21
CA SER A 188 11.72 7.37 13.15
C SER A 188 10.28 7.22 12.64
N ALA A 189 9.42 8.20 12.91
CA ALA A 189 8.05 8.22 12.42
C ALA A 189 7.96 8.46 10.90
N GLU A 190 8.97 9.04 10.26
CA GLU A 190 9.03 9.22 8.80
C GLU A 190 9.55 7.98 8.06
N ILE A 191 10.32 7.12 8.74
CA ILE A 191 10.88 5.89 8.15
C ILE A 191 9.75 4.89 7.80
N PRO A 192 9.71 4.29 6.60
CA PRO A 192 8.75 3.24 6.26
C PRO A 192 8.72 2.10 7.28
N ALA A 193 7.55 1.51 7.53
CA ALA A 193 7.40 0.48 8.56
C ALA A 193 8.32 -0.73 8.31
N GLU A 194 8.50 -1.09 7.05
CA GLU A 194 9.38 -2.14 6.55
C GLU A 194 10.86 -1.89 6.87
N MET A 195 11.28 -0.63 6.96
CA MET A 195 12.65 -0.27 7.33
C MET A 195 12.78 -0.12 8.85
N LEU A 196 11.73 0.37 9.51
CA LEU A 196 11.71 0.58 10.96
C LEU A 196 11.87 -0.74 11.74
N VAL A 197 11.35 -1.85 11.21
CA VAL A 197 11.55 -3.18 11.83
C VAL A 197 13.03 -3.58 11.88
N MET A 198 13.88 -3.09 10.97
CA MET A 198 15.32 -3.36 11.00
C MET A 198 16.02 -2.64 12.14
N THR A 199 15.51 -1.47 12.53
CA THR A 199 16.04 -0.64 13.60
C THR A 199 15.53 -1.09 14.97
N LEU A 200 14.20 -1.24 15.11
CA LEU A 200 13.57 -1.62 16.38
C LEU A 200 13.67 -3.12 16.67
N ARG A 201 13.85 -3.94 15.64
CA ARG A 201 13.91 -5.41 15.71
C ARG A 201 12.78 -6.04 16.51
N PRO A 202 11.52 -5.64 16.31
CA PRO A 202 10.41 -6.21 17.05
C PRO A 202 10.22 -7.67 16.64
N LYS A 203 9.88 -8.56 17.59
CA LYS A 203 9.38 -9.89 17.21
C LYS A 203 7.96 -9.83 16.65
N ARG A 204 7.21 -8.78 17.00
CA ARG A 204 5.78 -8.65 16.69
C ARG A 204 5.46 -7.29 16.10
N VAL A 205 4.65 -7.29 15.04
CA VAL A 205 4.12 -6.07 14.44
C VAL A 205 2.60 -6.16 14.41
N MET A 206 1.93 -5.13 14.94
CA MET A 206 0.48 -5.09 15.07
C MET A 206 -0.08 -3.88 14.34
N SER A 207 -1.26 -4.00 13.74
CA SER A 207 -1.96 -2.87 13.14
C SER A 207 -3.46 -3.12 12.99
N PHE A 208 -4.26 -2.06 12.96
CA PHE A 208 -5.62 -2.13 12.44
C PHE A 208 -5.57 -2.30 10.92
N TYR A 209 -5.57 -3.54 10.45
CA TYR A 209 -5.69 -3.92 9.04
C TYR A 209 -4.74 -3.25 8.01
N SER A 210 -3.53 -2.86 8.40
CA SER A 210 -2.56 -2.27 7.46
C SER A 210 -1.96 -3.28 6.48
N SER A 211 -1.82 -2.86 5.22
CA SER A 211 -1.08 -3.60 4.19
C SER A 211 0.41 -3.80 4.50
N ALA A 212 1.00 -2.92 5.31
CA ALA A 212 2.39 -3.03 5.73
C ALA A 212 2.69 -4.35 6.46
N LEU A 213 1.68 -4.97 7.09
CA LEU A 213 1.81 -6.29 7.73
C LEU A 213 2.24 -7.37 6.74
N ILE A 214 1.73 -7.33 5.50
CA ILE A 214 2.08 -8.28 4.43
C ILE A 214 3.52 -8.02 3.98
N ASN A 215 3.89 -6.76 3.73
CA ASN A 215 5.24 -6.42 3.29
C ASN A 215 6.28 -6.84 4.34
N ILE A 216 6.04 -6.51 5.60
CA ILE A 216 6.92 -6.87 6.71
C ILE A 216 7.05 -8.39 6.83
N LYS A 217 5.94 -9.13 6.84
CA LYS A 217 5.95 -10.60 6.97
C LYS A 217 6.74 -11.28 5.86
N ARG A 218 6.75 -10.67 4.67
CA ARG A 218 7.47 -11.21 3.52
C ARG A 218 8.95 -10.92 3.52
N CYS A 219 9.33 -9.71 3.94
CA CYS A 219 10.73 -9.36 4.14
C CYS A 219 11.31 -10.11 5.35
N HIS A 220 10.51 -10.30 6.40
CA HIS A 220 10.91 -10.82 7.70
C HIS A 220 9.92 -11.91 8.17
N SER A 221 10.05 -13.12 7.63
CA SER A 221 9.13 -14.24 7.90
C SER A 221 9.05 -14.66 9.38
N GLU A 222 10.10 -14.37 10.13
CA GLU A 222 10.22 -14.62 11.57
C GLU A 222 9.47 -13.60 12.45
N ILE A 223 9.07 -12.46 11.90
CA ILE A 223 8.21 -11.50 12.60
C ILE A 223 6.78 -12.02 12.58
N GLU A 224 6.15 -11.99 13.75
CA GLU A 224 4.74 -12.25 13.91
C GLU A 224 3.95 -10.99 13.55
N SER A 225 3.40 -10.95 12.34
CA SER A 225 2.48 -9.90 11.88
C SER A 225 1.06 -10.21 12.35
N ILE A 226 0.40 -9.23 12.96
CA ILE A 226 -0.91 -9.36 13.58
C ILE A 226 -1.83 -8.23 13.11
N SER A 227 -2.94 -8.60 12.50
CA SER A 227 -4.03 -7.69 12.15
C SER A 227 -5.06 -7.67 13.25
N ILE A 228 -5.52 -6.46 13.59
CA ILE A 228 -6.59 -6.23 14.55
C ILE A 228 -7.84 -5.80 13.76
N ALA A 229 -8.96 -6.45 14.03
CA ALA A 229 -10.27 -6.12 13.47
C ALA A 229 -10.34 -6.19 11.93
N GLY A 230 -9.59 -7.07 11.27
CA GLY A 230 -9.68 -7.23 9.81
C GLY A 230 -11.02 -7.81 9.36
N ASN A 231 -11.77 -8.49 10.24
CA ASN A 231 -13.16 -8.87 10.03
C ASN A 231 -14.14 -7.68 9.86
N LYS A 232 -13.71 -6.44 10.10
CA LYS A 232 -14.49 -5.22 9.85
C LYS A 232 -14.27 -4.66 8.45
N VAL A 233 -13.37 -5.24 7.66
CA VAL A 233 -13.03 -4.76 6.32
C VAL A 233 -13.43 -5.81 5.29
N ASP A 234 -14.40 -5.46 4.46
CA ASP A 234 -14.80 -6.24 3.31
C ASP A 234 -13.90 -5.97 2.11
N LEU A 235 -13.52 -7.03 1.39
CA LEU A 235 -12.85 -7.00 0.10
C LEU A 235 -13.68 -7.75 -0.94
N ILE A 236 -13.44 -7.45 -2.22
CA ILE A 236 -13.90 -8.26 -3.35
C ILE A 236 -12.67 -8.91 -3.96
N VAL A 237 -12.66 -10.22 -4.11
CA VAL A 237 -11.57 -10.95 -4.77
C VAL A 237 -12.18 -11.90 -5.80
N SER A 238 -11.89 -11.68 -7.08
CA SER A 238 -12.45 -12.47 -8.17
C SER A 238 -13.98 -12.48 -8.16
N GLY A 239 -14.59 -11.34 -7.83
CA GLY A 239 -16.04 -11.17 -7.74
C GLY A 239 -16.69 -11.69 -6.46
N GLU A 240 -15.95 -12.34 -5.56
CA GLU A 240 -16.48 -12.82 -4.29
C GLU A 240 -16.15 -11.87 -3.14
N LYS A 241 -17.16 -11.61 -2.30
CA LYS A 241 -16.99 -10.80 -1.09
C LYS A 241 -16.33 -11.65 0.01
N ILE A 242 -15.18 -11.21 0.50
CA ILE A 242 -14.46 -11.84 1.62
C ILE A 242 -14.10 -10.79 2.69
N PHE A 243 -13.77 -11.24 3.90
CA PHE A 243 -13.17 -10.35 4.89
C PHE A 243 -11.66 -10.25 4.69
N LEU A 244 -11.09 -9.11 5.06
CA LEU A 244 -9.65 -8.89 5.02
C LEU A 244 -8.89 -9.90 5.89
N ASP A 245 -9.47 -10.37 6.99
CA ASP A 245 -8.88 -11.46 7.79
C ASP A 245 -8.62 -12.72 6.96
N ASP A 246 -9.58 -13.11 6.12
CA ASP A 246 -9.43 -14.30 5.28
C ASP A 246 -8.42 -14.09 4.16
N PHE A 247 -8.24 -12.84 3.72
CA PHE A 247 -7.17 -12.46 2.82
C PHE A 247 -5.80 -12.51 3.53
N PHE A 248 -5.70 -11.96 4.74
CA PHE A 248 -4.48 -11.91 5.55
C PHE A 248 -3.97 -13.27 6.00
N LYS A 249 -4.86 -14.22 6.31
CA LYS A 249 -4.48 -15.60 6.61
C LYS A 249 -3.68 -16.26 5.49
N ARG A 250 -3.86 -15.86 4.23
CA ARG A 250 -3.09 -16.35 3.08
C ARG A 250 -1.60 -15.98 3.16
N PHE A 251 -1.25 -15.03 4.04
CA PHE A 251 0.11 -14.52 4.25
C PHE A 251 0.67 -14.86 5.63
N ASP A 252 0.07 -15.80 6.36
CA ASP A 252 0.48 -16.15 7.74
C ASP A 252 0.46 -14.92 8.69
N ILE A 253 -0.51 -14.03 8.47
CA ILE A 253 -0.82 -12.93 9.38
C ILE A 253 -1.90 -13.43 10.36
N LYS A 254 -1.65 -13.26 11.65
CA LYS A 254 -2.63 -13.59 12.69
C LYS A 254 -3.70 -12.51 12.77
N CYS A 255 -4.94 -12.89 13.05
CA CYS A 255 -6.07 -11.96 13.14
C CYS A 255 -6.67 -12.00 14.55
N LEU A 256 -6.89 -10.83 15.14
CA LEU A 256 -7.51 -10.60 16.46
C LEU A 256 -8.82 -9.85 16.36
#